data_AF-A0A4W5RJZ9-F1
#
_entry.id   AF-A0A4W5RJZ9-F1
#
_cell.length_a   1.000
_cell.length_b   1.000
_cell.length_c   1.000
_cell.angle_alpha   90.00
_cell.angle_beta   90.00
_cell.angle_gamma   90.00
#
_symmetry.space_group_name_H-M   'P 1'
#
loop_
_entity.id
_entity.type
_entity.pdbx_description
1 polymer ?
#
loop_
_entity_poly.entity_id
_entity_poly.type
_entity_poly.pdbx_seq_one_letter_code
_entity_poly.pdbx_strand_id
1 'polypeptide(L)'
;MMVNNIICLKLDTNAYPTSENEYPSGFPQSICDDVPQQKYLCSNCNNILNEACQTLCGHRYCLTCVNWLVRNNNNLVCKMCKEEDPSSESETSI
;
A
#
# COMPACT_ATOMS: atom_id res chain seq x y z
N MET A 1 -15.20 -1.55 -19.47
CA MET A 1 -15.37 -2.49 -18.33
C MET A 1 -14.64 -1.90 -17.14
N MET A 2 -15.37 -1.27 -16.21
CA MET A 2 -14.83 -0.62 -15.02
C MET A 2 -14.60 -1.68 -13.94
N VAL A 3 -13.34 -1.97 -13.64
CA VAL A 3 -12.97 -2.66 -12.40
C VAL A 3 -12.86 -1.62 -11.29
N ASN A 4 -13.64 -1.83 -10.24
CA ASN A 4 -13.94 -0.87 -9.19
C ASN A 4 -12.69 -0.48 -8.36
N ASN A 5 -12.46 0.84 -8.25
CA ASN A 5 -11.81 1.56 -7.15
C ASN A 5 -10.29 1.49 -6.92
N ILE A 6 -9.48 0.95 -7.83
CA ILE A 6 -8.01 1.20 -7.80
C ILE A 6 -7.57 1.92 -9.07
N ILE A 7 -7.65 3.25 -9.04
CA ILE A 7 -6.93 4.08 -10.00
C ILE A 7 -5.51 4.25 -9.46
N CYS A 8 -4.56 3.43 -9.91
CA CYS A 8 -3.15 3.59 -9.57
C CYS A 8 -2.60 4.83 -10.26
N LEU A 9 -2.51 5.95 -9.54
CA LEU A 9 -1.58 7.01 -9.92
C LEU A 9 -0.18 6.47 -9.60
N LYS A 10 0.60 6.14 -10.64
CA LYS A 10 2.03 5.88 -10.50
C LYS A 10 2.64 7.17 -9.96
N LEU A 11 3.18 7.14 -8.76
CA LEU A 11 4.06 8.22 -8.31
C LEU A 11 5.35 8.10 -9.12
N ASP A 12 5.78 9.18 -9.77
CA ASP A 12 6.96 9.22 -10.63
C ASP A 12 8.25 8.98 -9.82
N THR A 13 8.48 7.75 -9.38
CA THR A 13 9.77 7.28 -8.90
C THR A 13 10.62 6.92 -10.12
N ASN A 14 11.66 7.71 -10.35
CA ASN A 14 12.69 7.47 -11.36
C ASN A 14 13.56 6.28 -10.92
N ALA A 15 12.97 5.08 -10.89
CA ALA A 15 13.65 3.85 -10.51
C ALA A 15 14.39 3.31 -11.74
N TYR A 16 15.72 3.42 -11.74
CA TYR A 16 16.55 2.70 -12.71
C TYR A 16 16.32 1.20 -12.53
N PRO A 17 15.99 0.45 -13.60
CA PRO A 17 15.78 -0.99 -13.51
C PRO A 17 17.14 -1.67 -13.30
N THR A 18 17.48 -2.00 -12.06
CA THR A 18 18.53 -2.99 -11.80
C THR A 18 17.93 -4.36 -12.09
N SER A 19 18.51 -5.07 -13.05
CA SER A 19 18.15 -6.46 -13.36
C SER A 19 18.19 -7.28 -12.06
N GLU A 20 17.08 -7.97 -11.77
CA GLU A 20 16.77 -8.62 -10.48
C GLU A 20 16.32 -7.61 -9.41
N ASN A 21 15.04 -7.25 -9.44
CA ASN A 21 14.40 -6.51 -8.36
C ASN A 21 14.35 -7.43 -7.13
N GLU A 22 15.41 -7.39 -6.30
CA GLU A 22 15.58 -8.17 -5.07
C GLU A 22 14.37 -8.01 -4.11
N TYR A 23 13.66 -6.88 -4.23
CA TYR A 23 12.55 -6.50 -3.37
C TYR A 23 11.27 -6.23 -4.16
N PRO A 24 10.67 -7.25 -4.81
CA PRO A 24 9.52 -7.05 -5.69
C PRO A 24 8.30 -6.51 -4.95
N SER A 25 8.16 -6.79 -3.65
CA SER A 25 7.04 -6.36 -2.81
C SER A 25 7.32 -5.13 -1.94
N GLY A 26 8.46 -4.45 -2.08
CA GLY A 26 8.82 -3.28 -1.26
C GLY A 26 10.16 -3.42 -0.55
N PHE A 27 10.86 -2.31 -0.33
CA PHE A 27 12.18 -2.30 0.29
C PHE A 27 12.11 -2.41 1.82
N PRO A 28 13.02 -3.15 2.47
CA PRO A 28 13.01 -3.28 3.92
C PRO A 28 13.22 -1.90 4.56
N GLN A 29 12.51 -1.61 5.66
CA GLN A 29 12.61 -0.30 6.32
C GLN A 29 14.03 0.01 6.82
N SER A 30 14.84 -1.03 7.06
CA SER A 30 16.23 -0.92 7.54
C SER A 30 17.20 -0.28 6.55
N ILE A 31 16.79 0.04 5.31
CA ILE A 31 17.62 0.82 4.38
C ILE A 31 17.66 2.31 4.73
N CYS A 32 16.73 2.78 5.57
CA CYS A 32 16.69 4.15 6.02
C CYS A 32 17.43 4.28 7.35
N ASP A 33 18.21 5.36 7.49
CA ASP A 33 18.85 5.70 8.77
C ASP A 33 17.81 6.04 9.85
N ASP A 34 16.72 6.69 9.45
CA ASP A 34 15.55 7.00 10.28
C ASP A 34 14.36 6.10 9.96
N VAL A 35 13.47 5.92 10.95
CA VAL A 35 12.21 5.18 10.75
C VAL A 35 11.36 5.90 9.67
N PRO A 36 11.03 5.24 8.56
CA PRO A 36 10.27 5.85 7.48
C PRO A 36 8.85 6.21 7.95
N GLN A 37 8.40 7.41 7.60
CA GLN A 37 7.04 7.86 7.88
C GLN A 37 6.01 6.97 7.17
N GLN A 38 4.83 6.79 7.79
CA GLN A 38 3.76 5.92 7.30
C GLN A 38 3.36 6.20 5.83
N LYS A 39 3.44 7.46 5.37
CA LYS A 39 3.13 7.81 3.98
C LYS A 39 4.05 7.15 2.93
N TYR A 40 5.22 6.67 3.34
CA TYR A 40 6.19 5.97 2.50
C TYR A 40 6.08 4.44 2.60
N LEU A 41 5.18 3.94 3.46
CA LEU A 41 4.98 2.52 3.70
C LEU A 41 3.81 1.98 2.88
N CYS A 42 3.98 0.75 2.39
CA CYS A 42 2.94 0.00 1.74
C CYS A 42 1.93 -0.52 2.77
N SER A 43 0.66 -0.20 2.58
CA SER A 43 -0.45 -0.66 3.42
C SER A 43 -0.71 -2.18 3.38
N ASN A 44 0.01 -2.95 2.56
CA ASN A 44 -0.09 -4.41 2.52
C ASN A 44 1.09 -5.11 3.20
N CYS A 45 2.32 -4.82 2.78
CA CYS A 45 3.53 -5.51 3.26
C CYS A 45 4.28 -4.73 4.36
N ASN A 46 3.87 -3.50 4.66
CA ASN A 46 4.51 -2.61 5.63
C ASN A 46 5.99 -2.27 5.34
N ASN A 47 6.46 -2.53 4.13
CA ASN A 47 7.78 -2.13 3.65
C ASN A 47 7.70 -0.77 2.93
N ILE A 48 8.86 -0.16 2.66
CA ILE A 48 8.95 1.05 1.85
C ILE A 48 8.43 0.75 0.45
N LEU A 49 7.61 1.67 -0.09
CA LEU A 49 6.93 1.49 -1.37
C LEU A 49 7.92 1.23 -2.52
N ASN A 50 7.71 0.13 -3.24
CA ASN A 50 8.33 -0.14 -4.54
C ASN A 50 7.27 0.02 -5.63
N GLU A 51 7.52 0.87 -6.62
CA GLU A 51 6.56 1.28 -7.65
C GLU A 51 5.21 1.68 -7.04
N ALA A 52 5.24 2.78 -6.28
CA ALA A 52 4.12 3.21 -5.45
C ALA A 52 2.83 3.45 -6.26
N CYS A 53 1.75 2.83 -5.81
CA CYS A 53 0.39 2.99 -6.32
C CYS A 53 -0.48 3.58 -5.20
N GLN A 54 -1.20 4.66 -5.49
CA GLN A 54 -2.16 5.25 -4.55
C GLN A 54 -3.58 4.86 -4.93
N THR A 55 -4.41 4.45 -3.97
CA THR A 55 -5.83 4.19 -4.16
C THR A 55 -6.64 5.50 -4.14
N LEU A 56 -7.92 5.43 -4.54
CA LEU A 56 -8.82 6.58 -4.45
C LEU A 56 -9.06 7.06 -3.02
N CYS A 57 -9.01 6.15 -2.03
CA CYS A 57 -9.07 6.53 -0.62
C CYS A 57 -7.75 7.10 -0.07
N GLY A 58 -6.69 7.19 -0.87
CA GLY A 58 -5.42 7.81 -0.50
C GLY A 58 -4.36 6.87 0.09
N HIS A 59 -4.70 5.61 0.35
CA HIS A 59 -3.76 4.60 0.85
C HIS A 59 -2.79 4.12 -0.25
N ARG A 60 -1.56 3.84 0.13
CA ARG A 60 -0.48 3.51 -0.82
C ARG A 60 -0.05 2.06 -0.71
N TYR A 61 0.25 1.46 -1.86
CA TYR A 61 0.64 0.07 -2.01
C TYR A 61 1.80 -0.04 -3.01
N CYS A 62 2.65 -1.07 -2.86
CA CYS A 62 3.57 -1.44 -3.93
C CYS A 62 2.80 -2.00 -5.12
N LEU A 63 3.28 -1.80 -6.36
CA LEU A 63 2.65 -2.35 -7.56
C LEU A 63 2.45 -3.86 -7.47
N THR A 64 3.47 -4.60 -7.05
CA THR A 64 3.39 -6.06 -6.87
C THR A 64 2.38 -6.45 -5.80
N CYS A 65 2.23 -5.66 -4.73
CA CYS A 65 1.21 -5.91 -3.71
C CYS A 65 -0.20 -5.72 -4.28
N VAL A 66 -0.43 -4.66 -5.05
CA VAL A 66 -1.72 -4.46 -5.74
C VAL A 66 -2.01 -5.62 -6.69
N ASN A 67 -1.03 -6.03 -7.51
CA ASN A 67 -1.19 -7.15 -8.43
C ASN A 67 -1.54 -8.46 -7.70
N TRP A 68 -0.90 -8.73 -6.57
CA TRP A 68 -1.23 -9.89 -5.74
C TRP A 68 -2.65 -9.79 -5.17
N LEU A 69 -3.03 -8.64 -4.61
CA LEU A 69 -4.36 -8.44 -4.04
C LEU A 69 -5.49 -8.57 -5.07
N VAL A 70 -5.32 -8.00 -6.27
CA VAL A 70 -6.27 -8.12 -7.38
C VAL A 70 -6.43 -9.57 -7.84
N ARG A 71 -5.34 -10.34 -7.88
CA ARG A 71 -5.37 -11.75 -8.31
C ARG A 71 -6.01 -12.69 -7.27
N ASN A 72 -5.88 -12.38 -5.99
CA ASN A 72 -6.28 -13.28 -4.91
C ASN A 72 -7.61 -12.90 -4.21
N ASN A 73 -8.16 -11.70 -4.47
CA ASN A 73 -9.38 -11.24 -3.82
C ASN A 73 -10.47 -10.84 -4.83
N ASN A 74 -11.63 -11.49 -4.75
CA ASN A 74 -12.77 -11.22 -5.64
C ASN A 74 -13.55 -9.93 -5.28
N ASN A 75 -13.37 -9.40 -4.06
CA ASN A 75 -13.95 -8.13 -3.62
C ASN A 75 -12.85 -7.26 -3.02
N LEU A 76 -12.21 -6.46 -3.87
CA LEU A 76 -11.03 -5.71 -3.48
C LEU A 76 -11.42 -4.38 -2.83
N VAL A 77 -11.36 -4.36 -1.50
CA VAL A 77 -11.47 -3.15 -0.68
C VAL A 77 -10.09 -2.80 -0.14
N CYS A 78 -9.81 -1.50 0.00
CA CYS A 78 -8.58 -1.05 0.66
C CYS A 78 -8.49 -1.66 2.07
N LYS A 79 -7.39 -2.36 2.35
CA LYS A 79 -7.15 -3.03 3.65
C LYS A 79 -7.27 -2.06 4.82
N MET A 80 -6.68 -0.87 4.71
CA MET A 80 -6.70 0.13 5.78
C MET A 80 -8.13 0.61 6.06
N CYS A 81 -8.91 0.91 5.02
CA CYS A 81 -10.31 1.30 5.19
C CYS A 81 -11.20 0.19 5.76
N LYS A 82 -10.84 -1.08 5.54
CA LYS A 82 -11.56 -2.23 6.11
C LYS A 82 -11.25 -2.43 7.59
N GLU A 83 -10.01 -2.13 8.00
CA GLU A 83 -9.60 -2.23 9.41
C GLU A 83 -10.16 -1.08 10.25
N GLU A 84 -10.47 0.07 9.65
CA GLU A 84 -11.15 1.21 10.29
C GLU A 84 -12.68 1.06 10.40
N ASP A 85 -13.19 -0.15 10.65
CA ASP A 85 -14.62 -0.35 10.89
C ASP A 85 -15.04 0.35 12.22
N PRO A 86 -15.97 1.33 12.23
CA PRO A 86 -16.22 2.22 13.38
C PRO A 86 -16.93 1.59 14.59
N SER A 87 -16.88 0.26 14.76
CA SER A 87 -17.56 -0.41 15.88
C SER A 87 -16.84 -0.26 17.23
N SER A 88 -15.69 0.43 17.29
CA SER A 88 -15.10 0.91 18.54
C SER A 88 -15.68 2.29 18.88
N GLU A 89 -16.96 2.32 19.21
CA GLU A 89 -17.57 3.48 19.85
C GLU A 89 -16.82 3.79 21.14
N SER A 90 -16.55 5.08 21.28
CA SER A 90 -16.14 5.75 22.50
C SER A 90 -17.10 5.45 23.66
N GLU A 91 -16.70 4.61 24.60
CA GLU A 91 -17.18 4.67 25.98
C GLU A 91 -16.01 4.94 26.93
N THR A 92 -15.69 6.20 27.11
CA THR A 92 -15.09 6.66 28.37
C THR A 92 -15.74 7.98 28.74
N SER A 93 -17.01 7.90 29.14
CA SER A 93 -17.61 8.87 30.06
C SER A 93 -17.58 8.26 31.45
N ILE A 94 -16.62 8.67 32.28
CA ILE A 94 -16.77 8.79 33.75
C ILE A 94 -15.94 10.00 34.19
#